data_AF-A0A6B2LS47-F1
#
_entry.id   AF-A0A6B2LS47-F1
#
_cell.length_a   1.000
_cell.length_b   1.000
_cell.length_c   1.000
_cell.angle_alpha   90.00
_cell.angle_beta   90.00
_cell.angle_gamma   90.00
#
_symmetry.space_group_name_H-M   'P 1'
#
loop_
_entity.id
_entity.type
_entity.pdbx_description
1 polymer ?
#
loop_
_entity_poly.entity_id
_entity_poly.type
_entity_poly.pdbx_seq_one_letter_code
_entity_poly.pdbx_strand_id
1 'polypeptide(L)' 'MNFVEVFFPVGSKGIVEHDFLAEDEEELPLKTGEELTLISSSPDGWWRGKNEMGEIGLFPQNYVRLKETPQLQNPK' A
#
# COMPACT_ATOMS: atom_id res chain seq x y z
N MET A 1 25.21 -8.21 8.97
CA MET A 1 23.99 -7.47 9.35
C MET A 1 22.84 -8.25 8.77
N ASN A 2 22.01 -8.90 9.58
CA ASN A 2 20.81 -9.55 9.07
C ASN A 2 19.75 -8.47 8.88
N PHE A 3 19.31 -8.24 7.65
CA PHE A 3 18.16 -7.38 7.39
C PHE A 3 16.91 -8.17 7.79
N VAL A 4 16.11 -7.61 8.69
CA VAL A 4 14.75 -8.11 8.95
C VAL A 4 13.85 -7.40 7.96
N GLU A 5 13.19 -8.14 7.08
CA GLU A 5 12.23 -7.55 6.18
C GLU A 5 10.96 -7.20 6.93
N VAL A 6 10.49 -5.99 6.70
CA VAL A 6 9.25 -5.49 7.25
C VAL A 6 8.15 -5.76 6.23
N PHE A 7 7.12 -6.49 6.64
CA PHE A 7 6.01 -6.83 5.78
C PHE A 7 4.67 -6.42 6.41
N PHE A 8 3.71 -6.08 5.55
CA PHE A 8 2.34 -5.80 5.95
C PHE A 8 1.40 -6.87 5.41
N PRO A 9 0.56 -7.49 6.26
CA PRO A 9 -0.38 -8.51 5.81
C PRO A 9 -1.28 -8.04 4.67
N VAL A 10 -1.58 -8.94 3.72
CA VAL A 10 -2.66 -8.74 2.77
C VAL A 10 -3.96 -8.49 3.55
N GLY A 11 -4.71 -7.46 3.15
CA GLY A 11 -5.90 -7.01 3.86
C GLY A 11 -5.66 -5.87 4.85
N SER A 12 -4.40 -5.50 5.13
CA SER A 12 -4.06 -4.36 5.98
C SER A 12 -4.79 -3.10 5.50
N LYS A 13 -5.34 -2.33 6.44
CA LYS A 13 -5.98 -1.04 6.14
C LYS A 13 -4.98 0.10 6.25
N GLY A 14 -5.09 1.10 5.39
CA GLY A 14 -4.25 2.31 5.42
C GLY A 14 -5.03 3.57 5.10
N ILE A 15 -4.48 4.72 5.49
CA ILE A 15 -5.01 6.05 5.16
C ILE A 15 -4.07 6.70 4.15
N VAL A 16 -4.63 7.26 3.09
CA VAL A 16 -3.91 8.08 2.13
C VAL A 16 -3.47 9.39 2.81
N GLU A 17 -2.18 9.68 2.79
CA GLU A 17 -1.60 10.92 3.32
C GLU A 17 -1.35 11.96 2.23
N HIS A 18 -1.21 11.54 0.97
CA HIS A 18 -0.95 12.41 -0.18
C HIS A 18 -1.85 12.04 -1.36
N ASP A 19 -2.38 13.06 -2.05
CA ASP A 19 -3.08 12.87 -3.32
C ASP A 19 -2.12 12.28 -4.37
N PHE A 20 -2.61 11.34 -5.18
CA PHE A 20 -1.90 10.76 -6.31
C PHE A 20 -2.79 10.78 -7.54
N LEU A 21 -2.28 11.33 -8.64
CA LEU A 21 -2.96 11.30 -9.93
C LEU A 21 -2.43 10.11 -10.71
N ALA A 22 -3.32 9.19 -11.06
CA ALA A 22 -2.98 8.06 -11.92
C ALA A 22 -2.59 8.53 -13.33
N GLU A 23 -1.50 7.98 -13.86
CA GLU A 23 -0.99 8.25 -15.21
C GLU A 23 -1.53 7.25 -16.24
N ASP A 24 -1.93 6.04 -15.82
CA ASP A 24 -2.52 5.00 -16.67
C ASP A 24 -3.63 4.18 -15.97
N GLU A 25 -4.18 3.19 -16.68
CA GLU A 25 -5.32 2.37 -16.22
C GLU A 25 -4.94 1.31 -15.15
N GLU A 26 -3.65 1.04 -14.94
CA GLU A 26 -3.19 0.10 -13.91
C GLU A 26 -3.05 0.78 -12.54
N GLU A 27 -2.95 2.10 -12.53
CA GLU A 27 -2.79 2.93 -11.36
C GLU A 27 -4.12 3.30 -10.68
N LEU A 28 -4.10 3.38 -9.35
CA LEU A 28 -5.22 3.79 -8.53
C LEU A 28 -5.02 5.26 -8.11
N PRO A 29 -5.84 6.21 -8.58
CA PRO A 29 -5.78 7.57 -8.08
C PRO A 29 -6.10 7.58 -6.58
N LEU A 30 -5.39 8.40 -5.81
CA LEU A 30 -5.55 8.50 -4.37
C LEU A 30 -6.02 9.90 -3.97
N LYS A 31 -6.93 9.98 -2.99
CA LYS A 31 -7.27 11.23 -2.32
C LYS A 31 -6.89 11.20 -0.84
N THR A 32 -6.20 12.21 -0.35
CA THR A 32 -5.84 12.35 1.07
C THR A 32 -7.05 12.15 1.97
N GLY A 33 -6.90 11.27 2.97
CA GLY A 33 -7.95 10.92 3.92
C GLY A 33 -8.75 9.66 3.56
N GLU A 34 -8.66 9.17 2.32
CA GLU A 34 -9.31 7.91 1.93
C GLU A 34 -8.69 6.70 2.65
N GLU A 35 -9.53 5.69 2.92
CA GLU A 35 -9.07 4.39 3.38
C GLU A 35 -8.83 3.44 2.20
N LEU A 36 -7.68 2.76 2.21
CA LEU A 36 -7.37 1.68 1.28
C LEU A 36 -7.20 0.35 2.01
N THR A 37 -7.42 -0.73 1.25
CA THR A 37 -7.07 -2.10 1.66
C THR A 37 -5.88 -2.56 0.85
N LEU A 38 -4.78 -2.94 1.50
CA LEU A 38 -3.59 -3.47 0.85
C LEU A 38 -3.89 -4.86 0.27
N ILE A 39 -3.53 -5.08 -1.00
CA ILE A 39 -3.66 -6.37 -1.69
C ILE A 39 -2.28 -7.02 -1.85
N SER A 40 -1.27 -6.25 -2.27
CA SER A 40 0.10 -6.74 -2.44
C SER A 40 1.11 -5.60 -2.47
N SER A 41 2.37 -5.90 -2.19
CA SER A 41 3.50 -4.98 -2.32
C SER A 41 4.53 -5.52 -3.32
N SER A 42 5.19 -4.63 -4.06
CA SER A 42 6.33 -4.94 -4.92
C SER A 42 7.62 -4.33 -4.34
N PRO A 43 8.81 -4.92 -4.56
CA PRO A 43 10.09 -4.36 -4.14
C PRO A 43 10.46 -3.01 -4.79
N ASP A 44 9.80 -2.65 -5.90
CA ASP A 44 10.00 -1.38 -6.61
C ASP A 44 9.36 -0.16 -5.92
N GLY A 45 8.67 -0.38 -4.78
CA GLY A 45 8.03 0.68 -4.00
C GLY A 45 6.57 0.94 -4.36
N TRP A 46 5.97 0.13 -5.24
CA TRP A 46 4.56 0.19 -5.55
C TRP A 46 3.75 -0.83 -4.75
N TRP A 47 2.62 -0.37 -4.24
CA TRP A 47 1.61 -1.23 -3.63
C TRP A 47 0.39 -1.32 -4.54
N ARG A 48 -0.27 -2.47 -4.49
CA ARG A 48 -1.59 -2.66 -5.07
C ARG A 48 -2.61 -2.66 -3.94
N GLY A 49 -3.71 -1.94 -4.11
CA GLY A 49 -4.76 -1.91 -3.10
C GLY A 49 -6.13 -1.65 -3.69
N LYS A 50 -7.12 -1.60 -2.80
CA LYS A 50 -8.54 -1.40 -3.12
C LYS A 50 -9.11 -0.22 -2.35
N ASN A 51 -9.74 0.72 -3.05
CA ASN A 51 -10.44 1.85 -2.42
C ASN A 51 -11.87 1.46 -1.96
N GLU A 52 -12.57 2.40 -1.34
CA GLU A 52 -13.94 2.19 -0.83
C GLU A 52 -14.97 1.95 -1.97
N MET A 53 -14.74 2.49 -3.16
CA MET A 53 -15.56 2.25 -4.36
C MET A 53 -15.32 0.86 -4.96
N GLY A 54 -14.27 0.18 -4.50
CA GLY A 54 -13.91 -1.17 -4.87
C GLY A 54 -13.00 -1.28 -6.08
N GLU A 55 -12.47 -0.17 -6.57
CA GLU A 55 -11.47 -0.08 -7.62
C GLU A 55 -10.13 -0.60 -7.11
N ILE A 56 -9.36 -1.22 -7.99
CA ILE A 56 -8.08 -1.85 -7.66
C ILE A 56 -7.01 -1.35 -8.62
N GLY A 57 -5.90 -0.87 -8.09
CA GLY A 57 -4.76 -0.43 -8.89
C GLY A 57 -3.51 -0.21 -8.06
N LEU A 58 -2.46 0.24 -8.74
CA LEU A 58 -1.14 0.52 -8.20
C LEU A 58 -1.04 1.94 -7.65
N PHE A 59 -0.30 2.13 -6.56
CA PHE A 59 0.04 3.44 -6.04
C PHE A 59 1.40 3.40 -5.29
N PRO A 60 2.08 4.55 -5.11
CA PRO A 60 3.35 4.58 -4.40
C PRO A 60 3.15 4.29 -2.91
N GLN A 61 3.93 3.37 -2.35
CA GLN A 61 3.76 2.93 -0.95
C GLN A 61 3.85 4.07 0.08
N ASN A 62 4.65 5.10 -0.20
CA ASN A 62 4.89 6.22 0.70
C ASN A 62 3.76 7.25 0.72
N TYR A 63 2.68 7.04 -0.04
CA TYR A 63 1.49 7.90 -0.04
C TYR A 63 0.44 7.41 0.94
N VAL A 64 0.64 6.22 1.52
CA VAL A 64 -0.34 5.57 2.39
C VAL A 64 0.34 5.13 3.68
N ARG A 65 -0.26 5.52 4.80
CA ARG A 65 0.13 5.03 6.12
C ARG A 65 -0.78 3.90 6.53
N LEU A 66 -0.22 2.69 6.64
CA LEU A 66 -0.95 1.54 7.17
C LEU A 66 -1.27 1.71 8.67
N LYS A 67 -2.46 1.26 9.05
CA LYS A 67 -2.99 1.35 10.43
C LYS A 67 -2.40 0.29 11.35
N GLU A 68 -1.91 -0.81 10.78
CA GLU A 68 -1.33 -1.92 11.51
C GLU A 68 0.17 -1.76 11.69
N THR A 69 0.69 -2.30 12.79
CA THR A 69 2.13 -2.36 13.01
C THR A 69 2.75 -3.32 11.99
N PRO A 70 3.84 -2.91 11.32
CA PRO A 70 4.55 -3.80 10.41
C PRO A 70 5.03 -5.07 11.12
N GLN A 71 4.92 -6.22 10.46
CA GLN A 71 5.35 -7.50 10.99
C GLN A 71 6.79 -7.77 10.58
N LEU A 72 7.57 -8.34 11.51
CA LEU A 72 8.95 -8.75 11.26
C LEU A 72 8.95 -10.11 10.58
N GLN A 73 9.50 -10.18 9.37
CA GLN A 73 9.77 -11.45 8.72
C GLN A 73 11.21 -11.87 9.00
N ASN A 74 11.37 -12.92 9.80
CA ASN A 74 12.68 -13.54 9.99
C ASN A 74 13.07 -14.30 8.72
N PRO A 75 14.31 -14.15 8.21
CA PRO A 75 14.81 -14.96 7.12
C PRO A 75 14.78 -16.45 7.53
N LYS A 76 14.30 -17.31 6.62
CA LYS A 76 14.29 -18.77 6.78
C LYS A 76 15.70 -19.34 6.89
#